data_AF-A0A4U0PK46-F1
#
_entry.id   AF-A0A4U0PK46-F1
#
_cell.length_a   1.000
_cell.length_b   1.000
_cell.length_c   1.000
_cell.angle_alpha   90.00
_cell.angle_beta   90.00
_cell.angle_gamma   90.00
#
_symmetry.space_group_name_H-M   'P 1'
#
loop_
_entity.id
_entity.type
_entity.pdbx_description
1 polymer ?
#
loop_
_entity_poly.entity_id
_entity_poly.type
_entity_poly.pdbx_seq_one_letter_code
_entity_poly.pdbx_strand_id
1 'polypeptide(L)'
;MGDKKVILVLTGEIGTGKSTLTEKLESRFCFKSCKTREGLNYFAQKKLKGKQPDRDFFQKFGTALDVQGDGKWVLEYFQHLYGSEFGNHNLYVIDSARIINQIKHVREAYSYFVFHIHLEAASRTLEQRFFERGEIREMPQSDQIEKYKDYKADETEKQVPKLREEADLVINTDRCNEEDVFVRVASFFKLLPPLKNELVDVIVGGQFGSEGKGQIAAHISPDYDCLMRVGGPNAGHTVFERPTNHVFHLLPSGTHRAPNAKLLIGPGAVLNLEKILQEIRTFNVEYGRLIIDENAIIISEKDIEEERKIAEKISSTAQGVGFATATNIISRLLGEDQHKAKNYLKELRGYLGSTSEELELMYRDGKKILLEGTQGTGLSLHHGLYPHVTSRDTTVSGCLSEAGISPRRVRKIIMVTRSYPIRVGGASGPFVSKEIDMQTIAERSGKDANELIKKEITTTTKKNRRIAEFSWSLFRKACELNSPTDIALTFTDYISKENENARRYESLTEDTRRFVEEIERCSGVKVSLIGTTFDYRAVIDRRNWK
;
A
#
# COMPACT_ATOMS: atom_id res chain seq x y z
N MET A 1 2.62 -8.16 19.11
CA MET A 1 1.59 -7.25 19.69
C MET A 1 0.25 -7.95 19.95
N GLY A 2 0.06 -9.21 19.54
CA GLY A 2 -1.23 -9.93 19.65
C GLY A 2 -1.78 -10.20 21.05
N ASP A 3 -1.02 -9.98 22.13
CA ASP A 3 -1.41 -10.37 23.50
C ASP A 3 -1.88 -9.20 24.39
N LYS A 4 -1.91 -7.96 23.90
CA LYS A 4 -2.28 -6.81 24.74
C LYS A 4 -3.81 -6.74 24.91
N LYS A 5 -4.27 -7.03 26.13
CA LYS A 5 -5.68 -6.89 26.54
C LYS A 5 -5.98 -5.44 26.90
N VAL A 6 -7.03 -4.88 26.30
CA VAL A 6 -7.47 -3.49 26.48
C VAL A 6 -8.99 -3.45 26.60
N ILE A 7 -9.49 -2.80 27.65
CA ILE A 7 -10.86 -2.33 27.79
C ILE A 7 -10.79 -0.81 27.86
N LEU A 8 -11.16 -0.15 26.77
CA LEU A 8 -11.22 1.29 26.67
C LEU A 8 -12.58 1.79 27.17
N VAL A 9 -12.62 2.58 28.23
CA VAL A 9 -13.83 3.26 28.69
C VAL A 9 -13.82 4.68 28.19
N LEU A 10 -14.78 5.02 27.33
CA LEU A 10 -14.95 6.37 26.81
C LEU A 10 -15.88 7.18 27.70
N THR A 11 -15.48 8.41 28.01
CA THR A 11 -16.31 9.40 28.69
C THR A 11 -16.22 10.75 27.96
N GLY A 12 -17.13 11.66 28.29
CA GLY A 12 -17.25 12.95 27.62
C GLY A 12 -18.70 13.30 27.38
N GLU A 13 -19.00 14.58 27.28
CA GLU A 13 -20.37 15.06 27.08
C GLU A 13 -20.94 14.64 25.71
N ILE A 14 -22.25 14.77 25.50
CA ILE A 14 -22.88 14.52 24.20
C ILE A 14 -22.31 15.52 23.18
N GLY A 15 -21.96 15.03 21.99
CA GLY A 15 -21.35 15.85 20.93
C GLY A 15 -19.81 15.87 20.92
N THR A 16 -19.16 15.18 21.85
CA THR A 16 -17.69 15.06 21.91
C THR A 16 -17.06 14.07 20.91
N GLY A 17 -17.86 13.32 20.15
CA GLY A 17 -17.33 12.39 19.11
C GLY A 17 -16.98 10.97 19.58
N LYS A 18 -17.43 10.55 20.77
CA LYS A 18 -17.16 9.19 21.31
C LYS A 18 -17.57 8.06 20.35
N SER A 19 -18.78 8.10 19.81
CA SER A 19 -19.27 7.04 18.92
C SER A 19 -18.52 6.98 17.59
N THR A 20 -18.14 8.14 17.04
CA THR A 20 -17.26 8.21 15.86
C THR A 20 -15.89 7.57 16.13
N LEU A 21 -15.31 7.84 17.31
CA LEU A 21 -14.05 7.19 17.72
C LEU A 21 -14.23 5.67 17.87
N THR A 22 -15.33 5.22 18.49
CA THR A 22 -15.69 3.80 18.60
C THR A 22 -15.74 3.13 17.23
N GLU A 23 -16.49 3.70 16.28
CA GLU A 23 -16.62 3.17 14.92
C GLU A 23 -15.28 3.06 14.18
N LYS A 24 -14.38 4.04 14.36
CA LYS A 24 -13.02 3.99 13.80
C LYS A 24 -12.17 2.89 14.44
N LEU A 25 -12.28 2.67 15.76
CA LEU A 25 -11.58 1.60 16.46
C LEU A 25 -12.11 0.21 16.06
N GLU A 26 -13.42 0.06 15.88
CA GLU A 26 -14.06 -1.17 15.39
C GLU A 26 -13.57 -1.50 13.98
N SER A 27 -13.68 -0.55 13.06
CA SER A 27 -13.33 -0.76 11.65
C SER A 27 -11.84 -1.01 11.41
N ARG A 28 -10.94 -0.32 12.13
CA ARG A 28 -9.50 -0.39 11.87
C ARG A 28 -8.73 -1.36 12.75
N PHE A 29 -9.18 -1.58 13.98
CA PHE A 29 -8.50 -2.45 14.96
C PHE A 29 -9.40 -3.56 15.51
N CYS A 30 -10.58 -3.78 14.91
CA CYS A 30 -11.51 -4.83 15.30
C CYS A 30 -11.91 -4.77 16.77
N PHE A 31 -11.95 -3.59 17.38
CA PHE A 31 -12.48 -3.45 18.75
C PHE A 31 -13.90 -4.01 18.80
N LYS A 32 -14.26 -4.64 19.92
CA LYS A 32 -15.65 -4.98 20.22
C LYS A 32 -16.27 -3.89 21.08
N SER A 33 -17.34 -3.25 20.60
CA SER A 33 -18.01 -2.18 21.36
C SER A 33 -19.08 -2.69 22.31
N CYS A 34 -19.15 -2.09 23.50
CA CYS A 34 -20.20 -2.23 24.48
C CYS A 34 -20.87 -0.87 24.61
N LYS A 35 -21.97 -0.66 23.87
CA LYS A 35 -22.68 0.62 23.89
C LYS A 35 -23.61 0.67 25.10
N THR A 36 -23.38 1.57 26.04
CA THR A 36 -24.17 1.65 27.28
C THR A 36 -25.62 2.01 27.01
N ARG A 37 -25.91 2.72 25.92
CA ARG A 37 -27.27 2.93 25.41
C ARG A 37 -28.01 1.63 25.11
N GLU A 38 -27.32 0.64 24.53
CA GLU A 38 -27.90 -0.69 24.27
C GLU A 38 -28.09 -1.48 25.57
N GLY A 39 -27.18 -1.32 26.52
CA GLY A 39 -27.33 -1.87 27.88
C GLY A 39 -28.55 -1.32 28.61
N LEU A 40 -28.81 -0.02 28.52
CA LEU A 40 -30.03 0.58 29.06
C LEU A 40 -31.29 -0.03 28.43
N ASN A 41 -31.30 -0.22 27.10
CA ASN A 41 -32.40 -0.91 26.41
C ASN A 41 -32.60 -2.33 26.93
N TYR A 42 -31.51 -3.09 27.08
CA TYR A 42 -31.53 -4.46 27.58
C TYR A 42 -32.16 -4.56 28.98
N PHE A 43 -31.71 -3.73 29.93
CA PHE A 43 -32.26 -3.73 31.28
C PHE A 43 -33.69 -3.17 31.35
N ALA A 44 -34.01 -2.18 30.52
CA ALA A 44 -35.37 -1.62 30.43
C ALA A 44 -36.37 -2.67 29.96
N GLN A 45 -36.04 -3.43 28.91
CA GLN A 45 -36.91 -4.50 28.39
C GLN A 45 -37.17 -5.60 29.41
N LYS A 46 -36.14 -6.00 30.18
CA LYS A 46 -36.30 -6.96 31.29
C LYS A 46 -37.27 -6.47 32.36
N LYS A 47 -37.22 -5.16 32.68
CA LYS A 47 -38.10 -4.55 33.69
C LYS A 47 -39.54 -4.33 33.18
N LEU A 48 -39.69 -3.96 31.92
CA LEU A 48 -40.98 -3.59 31.32
C LEU A 48 -41.73 -4.74 30.63
N LYS A 49 -41.18 -5.96 30.64
CA LYS A 49 -41.79 -7.16 30.04
C LYS A 49 -42.29 -6.95 28.58
N GLY A 50 -41.55 -6.20 27.77
CA GLY A 50 -41.83 -6.03 26.34
C GLY A 50 -42.63 -4.78 25.93
N LYS A 51 -42.94 -3.84 26.82
CA LYS A 51 -43.47 -2.51 26.42
C LYS A 51 -42.36 -1.61 25.88
N GLN A 52 -42.62 -0.89 24.77
CA GLN A 52 -41.67 0.08 24.22
C GLN A 52 -41.60 1.33 25.12
N PRO A 53 -40.42 1.69 25.65
CA PRO A 53 -40.26 2.89 26.48
C PRO A 53 -40.04 4.14 25.61
N ASP A 54 -40.44 5.31 26.13
CA ASP A 54 -40.10 6.60 25.54
C ASP A 54 -38.69 7.08 25.97
N ARG A 55 -38.24 8.20 25.40
CA ARG A 55 -36.89 8.74 25.64
C ARG A 55 -36.70 9.26 27.08
N ASP A 56 -37.75 9.83 27.66
CA ASP A 56 -37.79 10.31 29.04
C ASP A 56 -37.63 9.16 30.05
N PHE A 57 -38.25 8.02 29.76
CA PHE A 57 -38.08 6.81 30.53
C PHE A 57 -36.61 6.39 30.58
N PHE A 58 -35.90 6.41 29.45
CA PHE A 58 -34.49 5.99 29.42
C PHE A 58 -33.55 6.86 30.25
N GLN A 59 -33.78 8.17 30.28
CA GLN A 59 -33.02 9.07 31.15
C GLN A 59 -33.27 8.76 32.62
N LYS A 60 -34.54 8.75 33.06
CA LYS A 60 -34.91 8.47 34.46
C LYS A 60 -34.50 7.07 34.89
N PHE A 61 -34.62 6.09 34.00
CA PHE A 61 -34.25 4.70 34.26
C PHE A 61 -32.74 4.52 34.38
N GLY A 62 -31.94 5.18 33.53
CA GLY A 62 -30.49 5.18 33.65
C GLY A 62 -30.03 5.77 34.98
N THR A 63 -30.54 6.93 35.36
CA THR A 63 -30.24 7.55 36.66
C THR A 63 -30.65 6.65 37.83
N ALA A 64 -31.80 5.98 37.73
CA ALA A 64 -32.22 5.02 38.75
C ALA A 64 -31.29 3.81 38.86
N LEU A 65 -30.79 3.27 37.74
CA LEU A 65 -29.80 2.17 37.74
C LEU A 65 -28.46 2.62 38.34
N ASP A 66 -28.04 3.84 38.02
CA ASP A 66 -26.81 4.42 38.56
C ASP A 66 -26.90 4.60 40.08
N VAL A 67 -28.04 5.07 40.61
CA VAL A 67 -28.26 5.24 42.05
C VAL A 67 -28.46 3.91 42.78
N GLN A 68 -29.27 2.99 42.24
CA GLN A 68 -29.63 1.73 42.92
C GLN A 68 -28.50 0.71 42.94
N GLY A 69 -27.66 0.69 41.89
CA GLY A 69 -26.58 -0.28 41.72
C GLY A 69 -25.18 0.34 41.73
N ASP A 70 -25.06 1.60 42.14
CA ASP A 70 -23.79 2.36 42.13
C ASP A 70 -23.07 2.35 40.76
N GLY A 71 -23.83 2.29 39.67
CA GLY A 71 -23.29 2.19 38.31
C GLY A 71 -22.77 0.81 37.89
N LYS A 72 -22.87 -0.22 38.72
CA LYS A 72 -22.38 -1.58 38.44
C LYS A 72 -22.99 -2.22 37.19
N TRP A 73 -24.18 -1.80 36.78
CA TRP A 73 -24.89 -2.34 35.62
C TRP A 73 -24.09 -2.26 34.30
N VAL A 74 -23.17 -1.28 34.17
CA VAL A 74 -22.30 -1.16 32.97
C VAL A 74 -21.35 -2.36 32.89
N LEU A 75 -20.73 -2.74 34.01
CA LEU A 75 -19.89 -3.93 34.11
C LEU A 75 -20.71 -5.19 33.83
N GLU A 76 -21.90 -5.30 34.42
CA GLU A 76 -22.78 -6.47 34.24
C GLU A 76 -23.21 -6.63 32.78
N TYR A 77 -23.51 -5.54 32.08
CA TYR A 77 -23.82 -5.58 30.66
C TYR A 77 -22.60 -5.96 29.81
N PHE A 78 -21.44 -5.40 30.12
CA PHE A 78 -20.19 -5.78 29.44
C PHE A 78 -19.92 -7.29 29.59
N GLN A 79 -20.04 -7.81 30.81
CA GLN A 79 -19.88 -9.24 31.11
C GLN A 79 -20.96 -10.11 30.48
N HIS A 80 -22.18 -9.60 30.34
CA HIS A 80 -23.23 -10.30 29.61
C HIS A 80 -22.87 -10.47 28.12
N LEU A 81 -22.29 -9.44 27.49
CA LEU A 81 -21.91 -9.50 26.07
C LEU A 81 -20.66 -10.35 25.83
N TYR A 82 -19.67 -10.28 26.72
CA TYR A 82 -18.32 -10.78 26.44
C TYR A 82 -17.79 -11.80 27.43
N GLY A 83 -18.54 -12.12 28.49
CA GLY A 83 -18.11 -12.97 29.59
C GLY A 83 -17.32 -12.22 30.65
N SER A 84 -17.13 -12.88 31.80
CA SER A 84 -16.32 -12.36 32.91
C SER A 84 -14.82 -12.47 32.68
N GLU A 85 -14.40 -13.34 31.76
CA GLU A 85 -13.00 -13.56 31.40
C GLU A 85 -12.76 -13.18 29.93
N PHE A 86 -11.57 -12.69 29.62
CA PHE A 86 -11.17 -12.44 28.24
C PHE A 86 -11.09 -13.77 27.47
N GLY A 87 -11.92 -13.92 26.44
CA GLY A 87 -11.82 -15.01 25.48
C GLY A 87 -10.68 -14.78 24.47
N ASN A 88 -10.85 -15.26 23.23
CA ASN A 88 -9.84 -15.12 22.16
C ASN A 88 -9.69 -13.69 21.61
N HIS A 89 -10.48 -12.73 22.12
CA HIS A 89 -10.46 -11.34 21.66
C HIS A 89 -9.90 -10.44 22.77
N ASN A 90 -9.09 -9.44 22.38
CA ASN A 90 -8.28 -8.69 23.33
C ASN A 90 -8.60 -7.18 23.38
N LEU A 91 -9.40 -6.64 22.46
CA LEU A 91 -9.61 -5.19 22.33
C LEU A 91 -11.11 -4.85 22.47
N TYR A 92 -11.47 -4.15 23.53
CA TYR A 92 -12.85 -3.78 23.81
C TYR A 92 -12.98 -2.29 24.06
N VAL A 93 -14.14 -1.73 23.75
CA VAL A 93 -14.48 -0.33 24.03
C VAL A 93 -15.87 -0.22 24.64
N ILE A 94 -16.01 0.55 25.72
CA ILE A 94 -17.28 0.88 26.37
C ILE A 94 -17.64 2.31 25.96
N ASP A 95 -18.72 2.47 25.19
CA ASP A 95 -19.25 3.76 24.73
C ASP A 95 -20.66 3.99 25.30
N SER A 96 -20.84 4.67 26.42
CA SER A 96 -19.84 5.40 27.23
C SER A 96 -20.21 5.34 28.72
N ALA A 97 -19.24 5.59 29.59
CA ALA A 97 -19.49 5.78 31.02
C ALA A 97 -19.81 7.25 31.33
N ARG A 98 -20.62 7.48 32.36
CA ARG A 98 -21.14 8.80 32.77
C ARG A 98 -20.90 9.15 34.24
N ILE A 99 -20.57 8.16 35.08
CA ILE A 99 -20.16 8.38 36.48
C ILE A 99 -18.89 7.59 36.79
N ILE A 100 -18.14 8.04 37.81
CA ILE A 100 -16.85 7.44 38.16
C ILE A 100 -16.97 5.99 38.64
N ASN A 101 -18.06 5.64 39.33
CA ASN A 101 -18.23 4.29 39.89
C ASN A 101 -18.45 3.22 38.81
N GLN A 102 -19.05 3.58 37.66
CA GLN A 102 -19.08 2.70 36.48
C GLN A 102 -17.67 2.31 36.02
N ILE A 103 -16.74 3.28 36.01
CA ILE A 103 -15.33 3.06 35.63
C ILE A 103 -14.61 2.24 36.70
N LYS A 104 -14.83 2.56 37.98
CA LYS A 104 -14.23 1.84 39.11
C LYS A 104 -14.62 0.38 39.12
N HIS A 105 -15.89 0.03 38.92
CA HIS A 105 -16.31 -1.37 38.88
C HIS A 105 -15.64 -2.14 37.74
N VAL A 106 -15.50 -1.53 36.55
CA VAL A 106 -14.76 -2.16 35.45
C VAL A 106 -13.28 -2.33 35.79
N ARG A 107 -12.65 -1.31 36.41
CA ARG A 107 -11.26 -1.37 36.91
C ARG A 107 -11.08 -2.41 38.03
N GLU A 108 -12.05 -2.59 38.92
CA GLU A 108 -12.01 -3.60 39.97
C GLU A 108 -12.06 -5.02 39.38
N ALA A 109 -12.88 -5.22 38.35
CA ALA A 109 -13.03 -6.51 37.69
C ALA A 109 -11.84 -6.89 36.79
N TYR A 110 -11.25 -5.92 36.10
CA TYR A 110 -10.25 -6.19 35.04
C TYR A 110 -8.89 -5.49 35.24
N SER A 111 -8.75 -4.70 36.31
CA SER A 111 -7.50 -4.09 36.77
C SER A 111 -6.73 -3.36 35.65
N TYR A 112 -5.47 -3.75 35.43
CA TYR A 112 -4.51 -3.12 34.51
C TYR A 112 -4.91 -3.12 33.03
N PHE A 113 -5.99 -3.80 32.65
CA PHE A 113 -6.46 -3.81 31.26
C PHE A 113 -7.42 -2.66 30.95
N VAL A 114 -7.86 -1.89 31.95
CA VAL A 114 -8.88 -0.85 31.79
C VAL A 114 -8.24 0.52 31.67
N PHE A 115 -8.55 1.22 30.58
CA PHE A 115 -8.05 2.54 30.29
C PHE A 115 -9.21 3.50 30.04
N HIS A 116 -9.14 4.67 30.63
CA HIS A 116 -10.17 5.68 30.59
C HIS A 116 -9.72 6.84 29.69
N ILE A 117 -10.48 7.10 28.63
CA ILE A 117 -10.25 8.25 27.75
C ILE A 117 -11.44 9.19 27.83
N HIS A 118 -11.14 10.45 28.16
CA HIS A 118 -12.13 11.51 28.24
C HIS A 118 -12.03 12.42 27.02
N LEU A 119 -13.14 12.60 26.31
CA LEU A 119 -13.26 13.56 25.22
C LEU A 119 -13.98 14.81 25.71
N GLU A 120 -13.42 15.98 25.43
CA GLU A 120 -14.01 17.27 25.82
C GLU A 120 -14.14 18.22 24.62
N ALA A 121 -15.03 19.21 24.73
CA ALA A 121 -15.16 20.31 23.79
C ALA A 121 -15.83 21.50 24.51
N ALA A 122 -15.69 22.70 23.98
CA ALA A 122 -16.32 23.89 24.51
C ALA A 122 -17.86 23.79 24.42
N SER A 123 -18.57 24.35 25.40
CA SER A 123 -20.03 24.28 25.49
C SER A 123 -20.75 24.75 24.22
N ARG A 124 -20.23 25.78 23.55
CA ARG A 124 -20.76 26.29 22.28
C ARG A 124 -20.62 25.28 21.15
N THR A 125 -19.47 24.59 21.07
CA THR A 125 -19.25 23.54 20.08
C THR A 125 -20.18 22.36 20.31
N LEU A 126 -20.33 21.94 21.58
CA LEU A 126 -21.21 20.83 21.94
C LEU A 126 -22.67 21.14 21.61
N GLU A 127 -23.12 22.37 21.87
CA GLU A 127 -24.46 22.84 21.51
C GLU A 127 -24.68 22.77 19.99
N GLN A 128 -23.76 23.32 19.21
CA GLN A 128 -23.86 23.27 17.75
C GLN A 128 -23.89 21.82 17.23
N ARG A 129 -22.96 20.97 17.70
CA ARG A 129 -22.93 19.55 17.33
C ARG A 129 -24.16 18.78 17.81
N PHE A 130 -24.83 19.23 18.87
CA PHE A 130 -26.08 18.64 19.34
C PHE A 130 -27.24 18.96 18.39
N PHE A 131 -27.32 20.20 17.93
CA PHE A 131 -28.33 20.66 16.97
C PHE A 131 -28.20 19.99 15.60
N GLU A 132 -26.99 19.63 15.18
CA GLU A 132 -26.76 18.97 13.89
C GLU A 132 -27.10 17.45 13.87
N ARG A 133 -27.54 16.88 15.00
CA ARG A 133 -27.76 15.42 15.13
C ARG A 133 -29.14 14.95 14.69
N GLY A 134 -29.19 14.11 13.65
CA GLY A 134 -30.34 13.26 13.32
C GLY A 134 -31.68 13.99 13.38
N GLU A 135 -32.65 13.44 14.13
CA GLU A 135 -33.98 14.03 14.34
C GLU A 135 -33.97 15.42 15.00
N ILE A 136 -32.91 15.79 15.74
CA ILE A 136 -32.83 17.12 16.39
C ILE A 136 -32.65 18.20 15.33
N ARG A 137 -31.91 17.91 14.26
CA ARG A 137 -31.66 18.85 13.17
C ARG A 137 -32.94 19.28 12.46
N GLU A 138 -33.93 18.40 12.42
CA GLU A 138 -35.22 18.63 11.75
C GLU A 138 -36.24 19.33 12.66
N MET A 139 -35.95 19.49 13.95
CA MET A 139 -36.83 20.15 14.91
C MET A 139 -36.77 21.68 14.77
N PRO A 140 -37.84 22.41 15.13
CA PRO A 140 -37.79 23.86 15.30
C PRO A 140 -36.66 24.28 16.25
N GLN A 141 -36.02 25.41 15.97
CA GLN A 141 -34.89 25.89 16.77
C GLN A 141 -35.23 26.09 18.26
N SER A 142 -36.47 26.47 18.58
CA SER A 142 -36.97 26.57 19.95
C SER A 142 -36.85 25.24 20.69
N ASP A 143 -37.27 24.15 20.05
CA ASP A 143 -37.37 22.82 20.63
C ASP A 143 -35.98 22.17 20.74
N GLN A 144 -35.08 22.50 19.81
CA GLN A 144 -33.67 22.12 19.89
C GLN A 144 -33.01 22.71 21.14
N ILE A 145 -33.21 24.02 21.37
CA ILE A 145 -32.65 24.74 22.52
C ILE A 145 -33.23 24.19 23.82
N GLU A 146 -34.54 23.96 23.89
CA GLU A 146 -35.19 23.38 25.07
C GLU A 146 -34.63 22.00 25.39
N LYS A 147 -34.55 21.10 24.40
CA LYS A 147 -33.94 19.78 24.57
C LYS A 147 -32.48 19.82 25.01
N TYR A 148 -31.70 20.77 24.51
CA TYR A 148 -30.31 20.91 24.94
C TYR A 148 -30.21 21.42 26.38
N LYS A 149 -31.10 22.31 26.81
CA LYS A 149 -31.20 22.74 28.22
C LYS A 149 -31.58 21.59 29.13
N ASP A 150 -32.59 20.80 28.76
CA ASP A 150 -32.99 19.61 29.53
C ASP A 150 -31.84 18.62 29.64
N TYR A 151 -31.12 18.39 28.54
CA TYR A 151 -29.92 17.57 28.52
C TYR A 151 -28.84 18.08 29.50
N LYS A 152 -28.55 19.39 29.48
CA LYS A 152 -27.56 20.01 30.39
C LYS A 152 -28.04 20.07 31.84
N ALA A 153 -29.34 20.02 32.07
CA ALA A 153 -29.93 20.03 33.41
C ALA A 153 -29.83 18.66 34.10
N ASP A 154 -29.64 17.57 33.35
CA ASP A 154 -29.48 16.21 33.88
C ASP A 154 -28.30 16.13 34.87
N GLU A 155 -28.58 15.63 36.08
CA GLU A 155 -27.61 15.57 37.18
C GLU A 155 -26.44 14.61 36.90
N THR A 156 -26.66 13.59 36.07
CA THR A 156 -25.61 12.66 35.67
C THR A 156 -24.68 13.33 34.66
N GLU A 157 -25.24 14.01 33.66
CA GLU A 157 -24.49 14.72 32.62
C GLU A 157 -23.65 15.88 33.19
N LYS A 158 -24.15 16.60 34.20
CA LYS A 158 -23.37 17.63 34.92
C LYS A 158 -22.08 17.09 35.55
N GLN A 159 -22.01 15.80 35.84
CA GLN A 159 -20.84 15.18 36.46
C GLN A 159 -19.82 14.68 35.43
N VAL A 160 -20.23 14.45 34.18
CA VAL A 160 -19.36 13.90 33.13
C VAL A 160 -18.08 14.71 32.93
N PRO A 161 -18.07 16.05 32.89
CA PRO A 161 -16.83 16.83 32.76
C PRO A 161 -15.82 16.58 33.88
N LYS A 162 -16.27 16.22 35.10
CA LYS A 162 -15.37 15.94 36.23
C LYS A 162 -14.58 14.65 36.05
N LEU A 163 -15.07 13.73 35.21
CA LEU A 163 -14.40 12.45 34.95
C LEU A 163 -13.02 12.64 34.30
N ARG A 164 -12.75 13.80 33.67
CA ARG A 164 -11.42 14.13 33.12
C ARG A 164 -10.29 14.00 34.13
N GLU A 165 -10.55 14.20 35.43
CA GLU A 165 -9.55 14.17 36.50
C GLU A 165 -8.98 12.75 36.71
N GLU A 166 -9.76 11.73 36.36
CA GLU A 166 -9.46 10.31 36.54
C GLU A 166 -9.14 9.60 35.20
N ALA A 167 -8.99 10.38 34.13
CA ALA A 167 -8.74 9.88 32.78
C ALA A 167 -7.25 9.67 32.51
N ASP A 168 -6.94 8.53 31.88
CA ASP A 168 -5.59 8.18 31.46
C ASP A 168 -5.16 9.01 30.23
N LEU A 169 -6.13 9.49 29.44
CA LEU A 169 -5.93 10.44 28.35
C LEU A 169 -7.13 11.38 28.21
N VAL A 170 -6.86 12.70 28.15
CA VAL A 170 -7.86 13.72 27.86
C VAL A 170 -7.60 14.32 26.48
N ILE A 171 -8.64 14.37 25.63
CA ILE A 171 -8.56 14.92 24.28
C ILE A 171 -9.61 16.02 24.12
N ASN A 172 -9.13 17.24 23.87
CA ASN A 172 -9.99 18.34 23.45
C ASN A 172 -10.27 18.24 21.95
N THR A 173 -11.54 18.01 21.61
CA THR A 173 -12.05 17.78 20.26
C THR A 173 -12.42 19.05 19.51
N ASP A 174 -12.26 20.24 20.10
CA ASP A 174 -12.27 21.50 19.34
C ASP A 174 -10.99 21.69 18.54
N ARG A 175 -9.89 21.09 19.01
CA ARG A 175 -8.54 21.24 18.44
C ARG A 175 -8.14 20.08 17.52
N CYS A 176 -9.06 19.16 17.27
CA CYS A 176 -8.81 17.90 16.60
C CYS A 176 -9.97 17.60 15.66
N ASN A 177 -9.67 17.19 14.44
CA ASN A 177 -10.67 16.48 13.63
C ASN A 177 -10.83 15.04 14.15
N GLU A 178 -11.79 14.29 13.58
CA GLU A 178 -12.08 12.92 14.02
C GLU A 178 -10.89 11.96 13.89
N GLU A 179 -10.05 12.16 12.87
CA GLU A 179 -8.87 11.35 12.61
C GLU A 179 -7.75 11.66 13.61
N ASP A 180 -7.56 12.91 13.99
CA ASP A 180 -6.59 13.32 15.02
C ASP A 180 -6.93 12.66 16.37
N VAL A 181 -8.22 12.64 16.74
CA VAL A 181 -8.68 11.97 17.97
C VAL A 181 -8.35 10.48 17.90
N PHE A 182 -8.69 9.82 16.79
CA PHE A 182 -8.39 8.40 16.58
C PHE A 182 -6.89 8.10 16.66
N VAL A 183 -6.04 8.86 15.95
CA VAL A 183 -4.58 8.68 15.94
C VAL A 183 -3.99 8.84 17.34
N ARG A 184 -4.46 9.83 18.11
CA ARG A 184 -4.01 10.03 19.51
C ARG A 184 -4.35 8.84 20.40
N VAL A 185 -5.57 8.31 20.28
CA VAL A 185 -6.01 7.12 21.03
C VAL A 185 -5.25 5.86 20.59
N ALA A 186 -5.15 5.62 19.28
CA ALA A 186 -4.41 4.49 18.73
C ALA A 186 -2.92 4.53 19.13
N SER A 187 -2.32 5.72 19.13
CA SER A 187 -0.92 5.95 19.57
C SER A 187 -0.73 5.67 21.05
N PHE A 188 -1.66 6.12 21.89
CA PHE A 188 -1.65 5.85 23.33
C PHE A 188 -1.57 4.34 23.61
N PHE A 189 -2.27 3.54 22.81
CA PHE A 189 -2.24 2.08 22.92
C PHE A 189 -1.09 1.40 22.15
N LYS A 190 -0.31 2.15 21.35
CA LYS A 190 0.70 1.65 20.40
C LYS A 190 0.12 0.68 19.37
N LEU A 191 -1.07 0.99 18.85
CA LEU A 191 -1.77 0.19 17.84
C LEU A 191 -1.33 0.52 16.41
N LEU A 192 -0.79 1.73 16.21
CA LEU A 192 -0.28 2.16 14.91
C LEU A 192 0.99 1.37 14.52
N PRO A 193 1.26 1.17 13.22
CA PRO A 193 2.45 0.48 12.75
C PRO A 193 3.74 1.13 13.28
N PRO A 194 4.73 0.33 13.72
CA PRO A 194 6.02 0.87 14.13
C PRO A 194 6.69 1.52 12.92
N LEU A 195 7.18 2.77 13.03
CA LEU A 195 7.82 3.48 11.91
C LEU A 195 9.13 2.81 11.44
N LYS A 196 9.75 1.99 12.28
CA LYS A 196 10.96 1.21 11.95
C LYS A 196 10.59 -0.25 11.75
N ASN A 197 10.20 -0.61 10.53
CA ASN A 197 10.08 -1.99 10.09
C ASN A 197 10.58 -2.12 8.64
N GLU A 198 11.54 -3.01 8.43
CA GLU A 198 12.14 -3.23 7.11
C GLU A 198 11.36 -4.36 6.44
N LEU A 199 10.29 -4.01 5.73
CA LEU A 199 9.32 -4.96 5.14
C LEU A 199 9.22 -4.90 3.62
N VAL A 200 9.82 -3.88 3.00
CA VAL A 200 9.71 -3.63 1.56
C VAL A 200 10.99 -4.07 0.86
N ASP A 201 10.87 -4.95 -0.12
CA ASP A 201 11.94 -5.17 -1.09
C ASP A 201 11.62 -4.44 -2.38
N VAL A 202 12.63 -3.81 -3.00
CA VAL A 202 12.47 -3.05 -4.25
C VAL A 202 13.24 -3.76 -5.36
N ILE A 203 12.61 -3.93 -6.53
CA ILE A 203 13.27 -4.46 -7.72
C ILE A 203 13.35 -3.41 -8.83
N VAL A 204 14.56 -3.11 -9.29
CA VAL A 204 14.85 -2.07 -10.31
C VAL A 204 15.79 -2.60 -11.41
N GLY A 205 15.79 -1.97 -12.58
CA GLY A 205 16.76 -2.28 -13.65
C GLY A 205 18.04 -1.46 -13.50
N GLY A 206 19.21 -2.07 -13.72
CA GLY A 206 20.51 -1.39 -13.64
C GLY A 206 20.96 -0.72 -14.94
N GLN A 207 20.29 -0.97 -16.06
CA GLN A 207 20.75 -0.55 -17.39
C GLN A 207 19.66 0.27 -18.10
N PHE A 208 19.41 0.02 -19.39
CA PHE A 208 18.45 0.77 -20.21
C PHE A 208 17.09 0.06 -20.36
N GLY A 209 16.70 -0.80 -19.41
CA GLY A 209 15.47 -1.59 -19.50
C GLY A 209 15.66 -2.92 -20.25
N SER A 210 14.63 -3.76 -20.23
CA SER A 210 14.63 -5.12 -20.81
C SER A 210 15.69 -6.07 -20.22
N GLU A 211 16.06 -5.88 -18.95
CA GLU A 211 16.98 -6.75 -18.21
C GLU A 211 16.32 -8.03 -17.68
N GLY A 212 15.06 -8.34 -18.06
CA GLY A 212 14.36 -9.53 -17.54
C GLY A 212 13.78 -9.35 -16.13
N LYS A 213 13.62 -8.11 -15.67
CA LYS A 213 13.07 -7.76 -14.35
C LYS A 213 11.72 -8.43 -14.05
N GLY A 214 10.80 -8.46 -15.01
CA GLY A 214 9.51 -9.13 -14.86
C GLY A 214 9.61 -10.60 -14.49
N GLN A 215 10.50 -11.35 -15.16
CA GLN A 215 10.72 -12.76 -14.87
C GLN A 215 11.28 -12.97 -13.47
N ILE A 216 12.22 -12.12 -13.05
CA ILE A 216 12.80 -12.15 -11.71
C ILE A 216 11.75 -11.81 -10.64
N ALA A 217 11.00 -10.72 -10.84
CA ALA A 217 9.91 -10.31 -9.96
C ALA A 217 8.86 -11.41 -9.80
N ALA A 218 8.45 -12.05 -10.91
CA ALA A 218 7.53 -13.16 -10.88
C ALA A 218 8.13 -14.42 -10.21
N HIS A 219 9.44 -14.66 -10.34
CA HIS A 219 10.08 -15.81 -9.68
C HIS A 219 10.04 -15.70 -8.16
N ILE A 220 10.29 -14.50 -7.62
CA ILE A 220 10.35 -14.27 -6.17
C ILE A 220 9.01 -13.86 -5.56
N SER A 221 8.00 -13.49 -6.37
CA SER A 221 6.72 -13.00 -5.88
C SER A 221 5.98 -13.93 -4.89
N PRO A 222 6.09 -15.27 -4.95
CA PRO A 222 5.46 -16.14 -3.95
C PRO A 222 5.95 -15.92 -2.51
N ASP A 223 7.10 -15.26 -2.31
CA ASP A 223 7.66 -14.96 -0.98
C ASP A 223 7.05 -13.72 -0.31
N TYR A 224 6.10 -13.03 -0.97
CA TYR A 224 5.56 -11.74 -0.55
C TYR A 224 4.04 -11.79 -0.36
N ASP A 225 3.55 -11.01 0.60
CA ASP A 225 2.12 -10.85 0.88
C ASP A 225 1.46 -9.80 -0.05
N CYS A 226 2.26 -8.88 -0.59
CA CYS A 226 1.81 -7.81 -1.45
C CYS A 226 2.80 -7.53 -2.58
N LEU A 227 2.26 -7.36 -3.79
CA LEU A 227 3.00 -6.92 -4.97
C LEU A 227 2.53 -5.53 -5.36
N MET A 228 3.46 -4.58 -5.41
CA MET A 228 3.17 -3.20 -5.76
C MET A 228 3.90 -2.83 -7.06
N ARG A 229 3.25 -2.07 -7.93
CA ARG A 229 3.85 -1.54 -9.15
C ARG A 229 3.66 -0.03 -9.25
N VAL A 230 4.67 0.63 -9.82
CA VAL A 230 4.65 2.05 -10.19
C VAL A 230 5.07 2.20 -11.66
N GLY A 231 5.02 3.42 -12.19
CA GLY A 231 5.37 3.69 -13.58
C GLY A 231 4.21 3.49 -14.54
N GLY A 232 4.53 3.22 -15.81
CA GLY A 232 3.53 3.22 -16.88
C GLY A 232 3.65 2.08 -17.89
N PRO A 233 2.74 2.04 -18.89
CA PRO A 233 2.61 0.93 -19.83
C PRO A 233 3.73 0.89 -20.89
N ASN A 234 4.71 1.78 -20.81
CA ASN A 234 5.87 1.86 -21.70
C ASN A 234 6.94 0.79 -21.39
N ALA A 235 6.80 0.01 -20.31
CA ALA A 235 7.57 -1.22 -20.10
C ALA A 235 6.64 -2.45 -20.13
N GLY A 236 6.90 -3.36 -21.07
CA GLY A 236 6.30 -4.69 -21.07
C GLY A 236 7.23 -5.69 -20.40
N HIS A 237 6.74 -6.34 -19.34
CA HIS A 237 7.46 -7.36 -18.59
C HIS A 237 6.96 -8.74 -18.99
N THR A 238 7.77 -9.46 -19.76
CA THR A 238 7.46 -10.83 -20.17
C THR A 238 7.80 -11.80 -19.04
N VAL A 239 6.85 -12.67 -18.70
CA VAL A 239 6.99 -13.74 -17.73
C VAL A 239 6.74 -15.06 -18.45
N PHE A 240 7.72 -15.95 -18.38
CA PHE A 240 7.69 -17.27 -19.02
C PHE A 240 7.03 -18.27 -18.09
N GLU A 241 5.94 -18.88 -18.55
CA GLU A 241 5.08 -19.80 -17.78
C GLU A 241 4.48 -20.86 -18.69
N ARG A 242 3.99 -21.94 -18.08
CA ARG A 242 3.26 -23.01 -18.77
C ARG A 242 1.78 -22.97 -18.36
N PRO A 243 0.84 -23.14 -19.29
CA PRO A 243 1.04 -23.43 -20.72
C PRO A 243 1.35 -22.19 -21.58
N THR A 244 1.09 -20.98 -21.07
CA THR A 244 1.18 -19.74 -21.84
C THR A 244 2.13 -18.74 -21.19
N ASN A 245 2.93 -18.04 -21.99
CA ASN A 245 3.70 -16.90 -21.54
C ASN A 245 2.80 -15.68 -21.38
N HIS A 246 3.15 -14.81 -20.43
CA HIS A 246 2.38 -13.63 -20.09
C HIS A 246 3.20 -12.36 -20.26
N VAL A 247 2.53 -11.25 -20.57
CA VAL A 247 3.15 -9.93 -20.65
C VAL A 247 2.37 -8.97 -19.76
N PHE A 248 3.07 -8.34 -18.82
CA PHE A 248 2.51 -7.39 -17.87
C PHE A 248 3.03 -5.97 -18.14
N HIS A 249 2.12 -5.03 -18.35
CA HIS A 249 2.42 -3.62 -18.53
C HIS A 249 2.09 -2.80 -17.28
N LEU A 250 0.96 -3.07 -16.63
CA LEU A 250 0.47 -2.27 -15.51
C LEU A 250 0.32 -3.09 -14.22
N LEU A 251 -0.18 -4.33 -14.32
CA LEU A 251 -0.19 -5.22 -13.16
C LEU A 251 1.23 -5.67 -12.76
N PRO A 252 1.50 -5.91 -11.47
CA PRO A 252 2.76 -6.52 -11.04
C PRO A 252 3.01 -7.87 -11.75
N SER A 253 4.25 -8.13 -12.16
CA SER A 253 4.58 -9.33 -12.97
C SER A 253 4.37 -10.65 -12.24
N GLY A 254 4.33 -10.64 -10.90
CA GLY A 254 4.03 -11.82 -10.08
C GLY A 254 2.54 -12.14 -9.92
N THR A 255 1.63 -11.37 -10.54
CA THR A 255 0.17 -11.48 -10.34
C THR A 255 -0.36 -12.90 -10.47
N HIS A 256 0.12 -13.67 -11.46
CA HIS A 256 -0.35 -15.05 -11.65
C HIS A 256 0.30 -16.02 -10.65
N ARG A 257 1.60 -15.90 -10.37
CA ARG A 257 2.35 -16.82 -9.49
C ARG A 257 2.05 -16.65 -8.01
N ALA A 258 1.59 -15.49 -7.58
CA ALA A 258 1.22 -15.20 -6.21
C ALA A 258 -0.29 -14.91 -6.09
N PRO A 259 -1.16 -15.93 -6.25
CA PRO A 259 -2.62 -15.74 -6.31
C PRO A 259 -3.21 -15.13 -5.03
N ASN A 260 -2.55 -15.33 -3.89
CA ASN A 260 -2.99 -14.83 -2.59
C ASN A 260 -2.41 -13.45 -2.24
N ALA A 261 -1.45 -12.94 -3.01
CA ALA A 261 -0.86 -11.64 -2.74
C ALA A 261 -1.83 -10.52 -3.13
N LYS A 262 -1.89 -9.49 -2.28
CA LYS A 262 -2.55 -8.22 -2.60
C LYS A 262 -1.78 -7.54 -3.73
N LEU A 263 -2.49 -6.84 -4.61
CA LEU A 263 -1.91 -6.10 -5.73
C LEU A 263 -2.16 -4.61 -5.54
N LEU A 264 -1.10 -3.80 -5.58
CA LEU A 264 -1.19 -2.35 -5.45
C LEU A 264 -0.62 -1.64 -6.68
N ILE A 265 -1.32 -0.61 -7.16
CA ILE A 265 -0.81 0.33 -8.16
C ILE A 265 -0.69 1.70 -7.49
N GLY A 266 0.55 2.17 -7.35
CA GLY A 266 0.85 3.36 -6.54
C GLY A 266 0.35 4.70 -7.14
N PRO A 267 0.30 5.77 -6.33
CA PRO A 267 -0.21 7.09 -6.74
C PRO A 267 0.59 7.75 -7.88
N GLY A 268 1.88 7.44 -8.00
CA GLY A 268 2.72 7.93 -9.10
C GLY A 268 2.62 7.12 -10.40
N ALA A 269 1.76 6.10 -10.47
CA ALA A 269 1.57 5.29 -11.67
C ALA A 269 0.82 6.06 -12.78
N VAL A 270 1.11 5.71 -14.02
CA VAL A 270 0.49 6.27 -15.23
C VAL A 270 -0.16 5.13 -15.99
N LEU A 271 -1.48 5.16 -16.15
CA LEU A 271 -2.30 4.03 -16.56
C LEU A 271 -2.95 4.29 -17.91
N ASN A 272 -2.82 3.31 -18.80
CA ASN A 272 -3.74 3.22 -19.92
C ASN A 272 -4.96 2.41 -19.48
N LEU A 273 -6.14 3.04 -19.50
CA LEU A 273 -7.38 2.48 -18.95
C LEU A 273 -7.78 1.16 -19.63
N GLU A 274 -7.69 1.10 -20.96
CA GLU A 274 -8.03 -0.10 -21.72
C GLU A 274 -7.11 -1.27 -21.35
N LYS A 275 -5.80 -1.01 -21.28
CA LYS A 275 -4.79 -2.02 -20.95
C LYS A 275 -4.95 -2.58 -19.54
N ILE A 276 -5.19 -1.75 -18.53
CA ILE A 276 -5.36 -2.26 -17.15
C ILE A 276 -6.62 -3.13 -17.06
N LEU A 277 -7.72 -2.72 -17.69
CA LEU A 277 -8.95 -3.51 -17.73
C LEU A 277 -8.79 -4.82 -18.50
N GLN A 278 -7.95 -4.84 -19.54
CA GLN A 278 -7.60 -6.06 -20.26
C GLN A 278 -6.76 -7.00 -19.38
N GLU A 279 -5.76 -6.49 -18.66
CA GLU A 279 -4.92 -7.28 -17.77
C GLU A 279 -5.74 -7.86 -16.61
N ILE A 280 -6.60 -7.07 -15.96
CA ILE A 280 -7.54 -7.53 -14.91
C ILE A 280 -8.38 -8.71 -15.40
N ARG A 281 -8.96 -8.60 -16.60
CA ARG A 281 -9.76 -9.67 -17.23
C ARG A 281 -8.92 -10.90 -17.56
N THR A 282 -7.72 -10.70 -18.11
CA THR A 282 -6.82 -11.79 -18.53
C THR A 282 -6.37 -12.64 -17.35
N PHE A 283 -6.12 -12.01 -16.20
CA PHE A 283 -5.62 -12.67 -14.99
C PHE A 283 -6.70 -12.95 -13.94
N ASN A 284 -7.99 -12.74 -14.28
CA ASN A 284 -9.14 -12.93 -13.39
C ASN A 284 -8.92 -12.29 -12.01
N VAL A 285 -8.49 -11.04 -11.98
CA VAL A 285 -8.20 -10.33 -10.73
C VAL A 285 -9.52 -9.96 -10.05
N GLU A 286 -9.78 -10.56 -8.89
CA GLU A 286 -10.99 -10.35 -8.11
C GLU A 286 -11.04 -8.95 -7.44
N TYR A 287 -12.26 -8.48 -7.17
CA TYR A 287 -12.49 -7.28 -6.37
C TYR A 287 -11.87 -7.44 -4.97
N GLY A 288 -11.25 -6.37 -4.48
CA GLY A 288 -10.57 -6.38 -3.18
C GLY A 288 -9.15 -6.96 -3.19
N ARG A 289 -8.75 -7.71 -4.22
CA ARG A 289 -7.35 -8.14 -4.40
C ARG A 289 -6.47 -7.02 -4.95
N LEU A 290 -6.98 -6.27 -5.92
CA LEU A 290 -6.30 -5.12 -6.52
C LEU A 290 -6.82 -3.81 -5.94
N ILE A 291 -5.88 -2.93 -5.56
CA ILE A 291 -6.14 -1.53 -5.26
C ILE A 291 -5.31 -0.66 -6.22
N ILE A 292 -6.00 0.21 -6.94
CA ILE A 292 -5.45 1.28 -7.77
C ILE A 292 -5.61 2.56 -6.99
N ASP A 293 -4.49 3.25 -6.75
CA ASP A 293 -4.53 4.51 -6.03
C ASP A 293 -5.39 5.53 -6.76
N GLU A 294 -6.25 6.21 -6.03
CA GLU A 294 -7.16 7.23 -6.53
C GLU A 294 -6.44 8.39 -7.25
N ASN A 295 -5.15 8.62 -6.92
CA ASN A 295 -4.30 9.66 -7.50
C ASN A 295 -3.45 9.20 -8.69
N ALA A 296 -3.54 7.94 -9.10
CA ALA A 296 -2.88 7.46 -10.32
C ALA A 296 -3.37 8.26 -11.54
N ILE A 297 -2.48 8.45 -12.52
CA ILE A 297 -2.73 9.25 -13.72
C ILE A 297 -3.33 8.35 -14.79
N ILE A 298 -4.41 8.77 -15.45
CA ILE A 298 -4.98 8.11 -16.62
C ILE A 298 -4.49 8.82 -17.88
N ILE A 299 -3.95 8.04 -18.82
CA ILE A 299 -3.48 8.51 -20.12
C ILE A 299 -4.70 8.79 -21.01
N SER A 300 -4.79 10.00 -21.56
CA SER A 300 -5.82 10.36 -22.53
C SER A 300 -5.43 9.99 -23.96
N GLU A 301 -6.42 9.91 -24.85
CA GLU A 301 -6.17 9.73 -26.29
C GLU A 301 -5.31 10.85 -26.87
N LYS A 302 -5.52 12.09 -26.41
CA LYS A 302 -4.72 13.25 -26.80
C LYS A 302 -3.25 13.07 -26.43
N ASP A 303 -2.94 12.57 -25.23
CA ASP A 303 -1.56 12.33 -24.80
C ASP A 303 -0.87 11.32 -25.75
N ILE A 304 -1.59 10.29 -26.17
CA ILE A 304 -1.09 9.28 -27.11
C ILE A 304 -0.87 9.89 -28.50
N GLU A 305 -1.82 10.67 -29.00
CA GLU A 305 -1.74 11.31 -30.32
C GLU A 305 -0.57 12.30 -30.40
N GLU A 306 -0.42 13.17 -29.40
CA GLU A 306 0.69 14.13 -29.32
C GLU A 306 2.04 13.42 -29.22
N GLU A 307 2.13 12.33 -28.45
CA GLU A 307 3.38 11.55 -28.40
C GLU A 307 3.72 10.90 -29.74
N ARG A 308 2.72 10.36 -30.46
CA ARG A 308 2.92 9.76 -31.79
C ARG A 308 3.51 10.74 -32.79
N LYS A 309 3.11 12.01 -32.75
CA LYS A 309 3.60 13.07 -33.67
C LYS A 309 5.11 13.29 -33.57
N ILE A 310 5.72 13.01 -32.42
CA ILE A 310 7.15 13.26 -32.16
C ILE A 310 7.94 12.00 -31.78
N ALA A 311 7.32 10.82 -31.83
CA ALA A 311 7.86 9.58 -31.28
C ALA A 311 9.22 9.19 -31.89
N GLU A 312 9.46 9.51 -33.15
CA GLU A 312 10.70 9.14 -33.86
C GLU A 312 11.94 9.84 -33.30
N LYS A 313 11.82 11.08 -32.78
CA LYS A 313 12.95 11.92 -32.35
C LYS A 313 13.78 11.28 -31.24
N ILE A 314 13.13 10.59 -30.30
CA ILE A 314 13.79 9.89 -29.18
C ILE A 314 13.47 8.39 -29.14
N SER A 315 12.82 7.88 -30.19
CA SER A 315 12.27 6.51 -30.23
C SER A 315 11.35 6.20 -29.05
N SER A 316 10.43 7.13 -28.75
CA SER A 316 9.40 6.92 -27.73
C SER A 316 8.53 5.69 -28.05
N THR A 317 7.94 5.10 -27.00
CA THR A 317 6.97 4.02 -27.11
C THR A 317 5.61 4.44 -27.66
N ALA A 318 5.36 5.75 -27.78
CA ALA A 318 4.09 6.32 -28.27
C ALA A 318 2.86 5.78 -27.50
N GLN A 319 2.99 5.73 -26.18
CA GLN A 319 1.98 5.20 -25.26
C GLN A 319 1.24 6.30 -24.47
N GLY A 320 1.59 7.57 -24.69
CA GLY A 320 1.08 8.75 -24.00
C GLY A 320 1.73 9.04 -22.65
N VAL A 321 2.73 8.28 -22.21
CA VAL A 321 3.27 8.37 -20.84
C VAL A 321 3.92 9.73 -20.56
N GLY A 322 4.75 10.22 -21.49
CA GLY A 322 5.43 11.50 -21.31
C GLY A 322 4.47 12.68 -21.28
N PHE A 323 3.50 12.71 -22.21
CA PHE A 323 2.48 13.75 -22.27
C PHE A 323 1.53 13.69 -21.07
N ALA A 324 1.06 12.50 -20.67
CA ALA A 324 0.20 12.37 -19.48
C ALA A 324 0.91 12.86 -18.21
N THR A 325 2.22 12.60 -18.08
CA THR A 325 3.02 13.11 -16.96
C THR A 325 3.11 14.64 -16.98
N ALA A 326 3.35 15.24 -18.16
CA ALA A 326 3.37 16.69 -18.32
C ALA A 326 1.99 17.33 -18.06
N THR A 327 0.92 16.74 -18.61
CA THR A 327 -0.47 17.13 -18.36
C THR A 327 -0.78 17.13 -16.88
N ASN A 328 -0.37 16.09 -16.14
CA ASN A 328 -0.57 16.04 -14.69
C ASN A 328 0.10 17.21 -13.93
N ILE A 329 1.28 17.64 -14.36
CA ILE A 329 1.97 18.82 -13.78
C ILE A 329 1.20 20.10 -14.11
N ILE A 330 0.75 20.26 -15.36
CA ILE A 330 0.04 21.46 -15.82
C ILE A 330 -1.35 21.55 -15.18
N SER A 331 -2.15 20.48 -15.20
CA SER A 331 -3.49 20.44 -14.62
C SER A 331 -3.48 20.77 -13.13
N ARG A 332 -2.45 20.37 -12.37
CA ARG A 332 -2.26 20.80 -10.98
C ARG A 332 -2.20 22.33 -10.85
N LEU A 333 -1.50 23.02 -11.76
CA LEU A 333 -1.39 24.49 -11.74
C LEU A 333 -2.74 25.16 -12.04
N LEU A 334 -3.60 24.47 -12.79
CA LEU A 334 -4.95 24.92 -13.12
C LEU A 334 -5.99 24.52 -12.07
N GLY A 335 -5.62 23.76 -11.05
CA GLY A 335 -6.56 23.22 -10.06
C GLY A 335 -7.46 22.11 -10.61
N GLU A 336 -7.03 21.42 -11.67
CA GLU A 336 -7.77 20.36 -12.35
C GLU A 336 -7.20 18.97 -12.02
N ASP A 337 -8.09 17.98 -11.92
CA ASP A 337 -7.72 16.60 -11.62
C ASP A 337 -8.43 15.56 -12.50
N GLN A 338 -9.06 15.95 -13.61
CA GLN A 338 -9.90 15.08 -14.44
C GLN A 338 -9.18 13.82 -14.94
N HIS A 339 -7.86 13.89 -15.13
CA HIS A 339 -7.01 12.76 -15.51
C HIS A 339 -6.68 11.80 -14.35
N LYS A 340 -7.16 12.03 -13.13
CA LYS A 340 -6.92 11.14 -11.97
C LYS A 340 -7.87 9.95 -11.96
N ALA A 341 -7.38 8.78 -11.54
CA ALA A 341 -8.12 7.52 -11.53
C ALA A 341 -9.46 7.60 -10.77
N LYS A 342 -9.55 8.40 -9.70
CA LYS A 342 -10.80 8.64 -8.96
C LYS A 342 -11.96 9.17 -9.80
N ASN A 343 -11.67 9.82 -10.93
CA ASN A 343 -12.68 10.37 -11.83
C ASN A 343 -13.22 9.32 -12.83
N TYR A 344 -12.70 8.09 -12.80
CA TYR A 344 -13.11 6.96 -13.66
C TYR A 344 -13.88 5.89 -12.87
N LEU A 345 -14.87 6.33 -12.07
CA LEU A 345 -15.65 5.47 -11.17
C LEU A 345 -16.44 4.39 -11.89
N LYS A 346 -16.83 4.60 -13.16
CA LYS A 346 -17.64 3.64 -13.92
C LYS A 346 -16.79 2.42 -14.31
N GLU A 347 -15.55 2.66 -14.71
CA GLU A 347 -14.63 1.67 -15.24
C GLU A 347 -13.81 0.98 -14.15
N LEU A 348 -13.37 1.74 -13.14
CA LEU A 348 -12.48 1.25 -12.08
C LEU A 348 -13.22 0.96 -10.76
N ARG A 349 -14.56 0.88 -10.80
CA ARG A 349 -15.38 0.57 -9.61
C ARG A 349 -14.89 -0.71 -8.94
N GLY A 350 -14.64 -0.65 -7.64
CA GLY A 350 -14.20 -1.80 -6.84
C GLY A 350 -12.69 -2.09 -6.88
N TYR A 351 -11.93 -1.38 -7.72
CA TYR A 351 -10.47 -1.40 -7.72
C TYR A 351 -9.86 -0.11 -7.18
N LEU A 352 -10.61 1.00 -7.11
CA LEU A 352 -10.12 2.26 -6.54
C LEU A 352 -10.02 2.18 -5.01
N GLY A 353 -8.96 2.75 -4.45
CA GLY A 353 -8.78 2.90 -3.00
C GLY A 353 -7.49 3.62 -2.64
N SER A 354 -7.23 3.75 -1.33
CA SER A 354 -6.00 4.34 -0.82
C SER A 354 -4.91 3.27 -0.67
N THR A 355 -3.85 3.36 -1.47
CA THR A 355 -2.72 2.43 -1.33
C THR A 355 -1.94 2.68 -0.04
N SER A 356 -1.92 3.92 0.47
CA SER A 356 -1.23 4.26 1.72
C SER A 356 -1.90 3.63 2.94
N GLU A 357 -3.24 3.59 2.98
CA GLU A 357 -3.99 2.93 4.05
C GLU A 357 -3.73 1.41 4.05
N GLU A 358 -3.76 0.77 2.88
CA GLU A 358 -3.47 -0.66 2.76
C GLU A 358 -2.03 -0.98 3.18
N LEU A 359 -1.05 -0.16 2.79
CA LEU A 359 0.35 -0.30 3.20
C LEU A 359 0.50 -0.19 4.72
N GLU A 360 -0.17 0.75 5.38
CA GLU A 360 -0.11 0.88 6.85
C GLU A 360 -0.73 -0.35 7.55
N LEU A 361 -1.83 -0.91 7.03
CA LEU A 361 -2.37 -2.19 7.55
C LEU A 361 -1.35 -3.33 7.40
N MET A 362 -0.69 -3.43 6.25
CA MET A 362 0.34 -4.44 6.01
C MET A 362 1.56 -4.26 6.92
N TYR A 363 2.02 -3.03 7.12
CA TYR A 363 3.12 -2.72 8.03
C TYR A 363 2.81 -3.08 9.48
N ARG A 364 1.56 -2.87 9.92
CA ARG A 364 1.08 -3.31 11.23
C ARG A 364 1.24 -4.83 11.40
N ASP A 365 0.83 -5.56 10.37
CA ASP A 365 0.71 -7.02 10.41
C ASP A 365 2.02 -7.73 10.01
N GLY A 366 3.11 -6.98 9.83
CA GLY A 366 4.43 -7.53 9.51
C GLY A 366 4.53 -8.13 8.11
N LYS A 367 3.67 -7.70 7.19
CA LYS A 367 3.52 -8.25 5.84
C LYS A 367 4.65 -7.79 4.92
N LYS A 368 5.15 -8.70 4.08
CA LYS A 368 6.26 -8.43 3.15
C LYS A 368 5.71 -7.86 1.84
N ILE A 369 6.32 -6.78 1.36
CA ILE A 369 5.91 -6.08 0.14
C ILE A 369 7.05 -6.14 -0.88
N LEU A 370 6.73 -6.48 -2.14
CA LEU A 370 7.63 -6.36 -3.28
C LEU A 370 7.21 -5.16 -4.14
N LEU A 371 8.04 -4.14 -4.21
CA LEU A 371 7.86 -2.99 -5.10
C LEU A 371 8.61 -3.21 -6.42
N GLU A 372 7.85 -3.31 -7.50
CA GLU A 372 8.35 -3.45 -8.86
C GLU A 372 8.44 -2.09 -9.57
N GLY A 373 9.67 -1.64 -9.82
CA GLY A 373 9.93 -0.51 -10.69
C GLY A 373 9.80 -0.86 -12.17
N THR A 374 9.72 0.15 -13.03
CA THR A 374 9.72 -0.02 -14.50
C THR A 374 11.00 0.55 -15.13
N GLN A 375 11.32 0.10 -16.34
CA GLN A 375 12.55 0.48 -17.06
C GLN A 375 13.84 0.19 -16.25
N GLY A 376 14.95 0.84 -16.59
CA GLY A 376 16.24 0.71 -15.90
C GLY A 376 16.85 2.07 -15.58
N THR A 377 17.83 2.08 -14.70
CA THR A 377 18.48 3.29 -14.14
C THR A 377 19.05 4.21 -15.22
N GLY A 378 19.59 3.64 -16.30
CA GLY A 378 20.13 4.40 -17.43
C GLY A 378 19.08 5.17 -18.24
N LEU A 379 17.78 4.91 -18.01
CA LEU A 379 16.65 5.65 -18.57
C LEU A 379 16.04 6.65 -17.57
N SER A 380 16.62 6.86 -16.39
CA SER A 380 16.13 7.86 -15.44
C SER A 380 16.11 9.25 -16.08
N LEU A 381 15.03 10.00 -15.87
CA LEU A 381 14.89 11.39 -16.32
C LEU A 381 16.02 12.28 -15.81
N HIS A 382 16.50 12.04 -14.59
CA HIS A 382 17.50 12.87 -13.92
C HIS A 382 18.92 12.33 -14.04
N HIS A 383 19.07 11.00 -14.14
CA HIS A 383 20.38 10.34 -14.02
C HIS A 383 20.79 9.54 -15.26
N GLY A 384 19.90 9.40 -16.24
CA GLY A 384 20.16 8.74 -17.51
C GLY A 384 20.82 9.64 -18.56
N LEU A 385 20.98 9.11 -19.77
CA LEU A 385 21.57 9.85 -20.90
C LEU A 385 20.52 10.76 -21.55
N TYR A 386 20.21 11.88 -20.92
CA TYR A 386 19.26 12.87 -21.43
C TYR A 386 19.70 13.42 -22.80
N PRO A 387 18.79 13.62 -23.78
CA PRO A 387 17.32 13.51 -23.69
C PRO A 387 16.75 12.10 -23.93
N HIS A 388 17.59 11.08 -24.15
CA HIS A 388 17.16 9.73 -24.51
C HIS A 388 16.85 8.88 -23.27
N VAL A 389 15.88 9.36 -22.49
CA VAL A 389 15.45 8.82 -21.19
C VAL A 389 13.92 8.74 -21.13
N THR A 390 13.37 8.15 -20.07
CA THR A 390 11.93 8.19 -19.81
C THR A 390 11.54 9.45 -19.02
N SER A 391 10.24 9.68 -18.82
CA SER A 391 9.68 10.91 -18.23
C SER A 391 9.61 10.86 -16.70
N ARG A 392 10.42 10.02 -16.06
CA ARG A 392 10.42 9.76 -14.61
C ARG A 392 11.78 9.32 -14.12
N ASP A 393 11.98 9.36 -12.81
CA ASP A 393 13.13 8.68 -12.20
C ASP A 393 12.86 7.18 -12.05
N THR A 394 13.83 6.35 -12.45
CA THR A 394 13.75 4.88 -12.48
C THR A 394 14.64 4.24 -11.43
N THR A 395 15.26 5.03 -10.54
CA THR A 395 16.01 4.53 -9.39
C THR A 395 15.07 4.01 -8.30
N VAL A 396 15.65 3.35 -7.29
CA VAL A 396 14.94 2.96 -6.06
C VAL A 396 14.25 4.17 -5.42
N SER A 397 14.94 5.30 -5.29
CA SER A 397 14.38 6.52 -4.70
C SER A 397 13.16 7.02 -5.48
N GLY A 398 13.24 7.02 -6.81
CA GLY A 398 12.11 7.35 -7.68
C GLY A 398 10.92 6.40 -7.49
N CYS A 399 11.18 5.09 -7.45
CA CYS A 399 10.12 4.10 -7.22
C CYS A 399 9.44 4.26 -5.86
N LEU A 400 10.23 4.49 -4.80
CA LEU A 400 9.70 4.70 -3.44
C LEU A 400 8.85 5.97 -3.34
N SER A 401 9.30 7.07 -3.95
CA SER A 401 8.59 8.34 -3.98
C SER A 401 7.20 8.19 -4.58
N GLU A 402 7.09 7.54 -5.73
CA GLU A 402 5.82 7.31 -6.41
C GLU A 402 4.93 6.26 -5.76
N ALA A 403 5.51 5.34 -4.99
CA ALA A 403 4.78 4.37 -4.19
C ALA A 403 4.28 4.96 -2.87
N GLY A 404 4.77 6.13 -2.44
CA GLY A 404 4.49 6.68 -1.12
C GLY A 404 5.14 5.88 0.02
N ILE A 405 6.30 5.26 -0.24
CA ILE A 405 7.01 4.40 0.72
C ILE A 405 8.25 5.12 1.28
N SER A 406 8.38 5.15 2.61
CA SER A 406 9.58 5.70 3.25
C SER A 406 10.82 4.84 2.97
N PRO A 407 11.99 5.43 2.67
CA PRO A 407 13.25 4.70 2.51
C PRO A 407 13.62 3.83 3.73
N ARG A 408 13.18 4.18 4.94
CA ARG A 408 13.43 3.39 6.16
C ARG A 408 12.62 2.10 6.24
N ARG A 409 11.68 1.88 5.31
CA ARG A 409 10.90 0.63 5.21
C ARG A 409 11.59 -0.40 4.30
N VAL A 410 12.63 0.02 3.56
CA VAL A 410 13.33 -0.84 2.61
C VAL A 410 14.22 -1.82 3.36
N ARG A 411 14.03 -3.10 3.06
CA ARG A 411 14.81 -4.22 3.57
C ARG A 411 15.86 -4.68 2.56
N LYS A 412 15.46 -4.86 1.30
CA LYS A 412 16.36 -5.28 0.22
C LYS A 412 16.14 -4.48 -1.05
N ILE A 413 17.20 -4.36 -1.83
CA ILE A 413 17.20 -3.74 -3.15
C ILE A 413 17.80 -4.76 -4.11
N ILE A 414 16.96 -5.27 -5.02
CA ILE A 414 17.33 -6.23 -6.05
C ILE A 414 17.51 -5.46 -7.36
N MET A 415 18.75 -5.32 -7.81
CA MET A 415 19.03 -4.68 -9.09
C MET A 415 19.23 -5.73 -10.18
N VAL A 416 18.40 -5.66 -11.22
CA VAL A 416 18.43 -6.58 -12.34
C VAL A 416 19.33 -6.02 -13.45
N THR A 417 20.29 -6.82 -13.90
CA THR A 417 21.21 -6.47 -14.97
C THR A 417 21.30 -7.64 -15.96
N ARG A 418 21.46 -7.33 -17.25
CA ARG A 418 21.71 -8.36 -18.27
C ARG A 418 23.16 -8.34 -18.73
N SER A 419 23.62 -9.51 -19.18
CA SER A 419 24.99 -9.76 -19.70
C SER A 419 25.38 -8.79 -20.82
N TYR A 420 24.47 -8.49 -21.74
CA TYR A 420 24.66 -7.52 -22.82
C TYR A 420 23.57 -6.45 -22.78
N PRO A 421 23.86 -5.19 -22.42
CA PRO A 421 22.89 -4.10 -22.43
C PRO A 421 22.22 -3.93 -23.80
N ILE A 422 20.94 -3.58 -23.79
CA ILE A 422 20.19 -3.28 -25.02
C ILE A 422 19.52 -1.91 -24.97
N ARG A 423 19.24 -1.34 -26.14
CA ARG A 423 18.37 -0.17 -26.31
C ARG A 423 17.38 -0.45 -27.45
N VAL A 424 16.28 0.30 -27.49
CA VAL A 424 15.30 0.21 -28.60
C VAL A 424 15.98 0.64 -29.91
N GLY A 425 15.67 0.02 -31.04
CA GLY A 425 16.18 0.46 -32.35
C GLY A 425 15.73 1.88 -32.73
N GLY A 426 16.53 2.57 -33.53
CA GLY A 426 16.31 3.95 -33.96
C GLY A 426 17.08 4.99 -33.12
N ALA A 427 16.55 6.22 -33.05
CA ALA A 427 17.09 7.36 -32.32
C ALA A 427 16.95 7.26 -30.78
N SER A 428 17.20 6.07 -30.22
CA SER A 428 17.08 5.81 -28.78
C SER A 428 18.30 6.27 -27.98
N GLY A 429 19.26 6.97 -28.58
CA GLY A 429 20.47 7.49 -27.92
C GLY A 429 21.68 6.55 -27.96
N PRO A 430 22.85 7.00 -27.52
CA PRO A 430 24.09 6.22 -27.56
C PRO A 430 24.15 5.15 -26.45
N PHE A 431 25.05 4.18 -26.61
CA PHE A 431 25.53 3.36 -25.49
C PHE A 431 26.72 4.02 -24.80
N VAL A 432 26.93 3.69 -23.53
CA VAL A 432 28.17 4.04 -22.81
C VAL A 432 29.32 3.12 -23.23
N SER A 433 29.01 1.86 -23.52
CA SER A 433 29.94 0.84 -24.00
C SER A 433 29.90 0.71 -25.53
N LYS A 434 30.81 -0.12 -26.05
CA LYS A 434 30.91 -0.42 -27.48
C LYS A 434 29.65 -1.15 -27.97
N GLU A 435 28.96 -0.55 -28.93
CA GLU A 435 27.86 -1.18 -29.65
C GLU A 435 28.40 -2.32 -30.54
N ILE A 436 27.69 -3.45 -30.54
CA ILE A 436 28.01 -4.66 -31.30
C ILE A 436 26.74 -5.19 -31.98
N ASP A 437 26.85 -6.25 -32.76
CA ASP A 437 25.72 -6.91 -33.41
C ASP A 437 25.40 -8.28 -32.78
N MET A 438 24.23 -8.81 -33.14
CA MET A 438 23.80 -10.13 -32.70
C MET A 438 24.68 -11.26 -33.26
N GLN A 439 25.33 -11.02 -34.40
CA GLN A 439 26.24 -11.98 -35.02
C GLN A 439 27.47 -12.22 -34.14
N THR A 440 28.06 -11.14 -33.62
CA THR A 440 29.18 -11.19 -32.66
C THR A 440 28.80 -11.99 -31.41
N ILE A 441 27.57 -11.84 -30.91
CA ILE A 441 27.08 -12.59 -29.74
C ILE A 441 26.87 -14.06 -30.10
N ALA A 442 26.28 -14.35 -31.25
CA ALA A 442 26.07 -15.72 -31.74
C ALA A 442 27.40 -16.49 -31.83
N GLU A 443 28.42 -15.88 -32.43
CA GLU A 443 29.76 -16.45 -32.57
C GLU A 443 30.42 -16.75 -31.22
N ARG A 444 30.32 -15.83 -30.26
CA ARG A 444 30.92 -16.01 -28.92
C ARG A 444 30.16 -17.00 -28.04
N SER A 445 28.83 -17.00 -28.12
CA SER A 445 27.97 -17.82 -27.27
C SER A 445 27.71 -19.23 -27.81
N GLY A 446 27.95 -19.46 -29.11
CA GLY A 446 27.56 -20.69 -29.81
C GLY A 446 26.05 -20.79 -30.07
N LYS A 447 25.31 -19.68 -29.99
CA LYS A 447 23.88 -19.60 -30.32
C LYS A 447 23.64 -19.30 -31.80
N ASP A 448 22.42 -19.53 -32.26
CA ASP A 448 22.01 -19.11 -33.61
C ASP A 448 21.67 -17.61 -33.66
N ALA A 449 22.25 -16.90 -34.62
CA ALA A 449 22.07 -15.46 -34.79
C ALA A 449 20.61 -15.09 -35.13
N ASN A 450 19.94 -15.91 -35.95
CA ASN A 450 18.55 -15.63 -36.35
C ASN A 450 17.60 -15.81 -35.15
N GLU A 451 17.85 -16.80 -34.30
CA GLU A 451 17.12 -17.01 -33.06
C GLU A 451 17.29 -15.83 -32.09
N LEU A 452 18.51 -15.32 -31.94
CA LEU A 452 18.79 -14.12 -31.12
C LEU A 452 18.04 -12.89 -31.63
N ILE A 453 18.08 -12.62 -32.94
CA ILE A 453 17.38 -11.50 -33.57
C ILE A 453 15.86 -11.60 -33.33
N LYS A 454 15.27 -12.79 -33.49
CA LYS A 454 13.84 -13.02 -33.24
C LYS A 454 13.45 -12.78 -31.78
N LYS A 455 14.32 -13.13 -30.83
CA LYS A 455 14.07 -12.97 -29.38
C LYS A 455 14.27 -11.52 -28.89
N GLU A 456 15.16 -10.76 -29.54
CA GLU A 456 15.49 -9.39 -29.14
C GLU A 456 14.65 -8.32 -29.86
N ILE A 457 13.33 -8.53 -29.81
CA ILE A 457 12.31 -7.58 -30.27
C ILE A 457 11.65 -6.95 -29.04
N THR A 458 11.43 -5.64 -29.06
CA THR A 458 10.75 -4.95 -27.95
C THR A 458 9.32 -5.43 -27.79
N THR A 459 8.90 -5.64 -26.53
CA THR A 459 7.58 -6.18 -26.22
C THR A 459 6.44 -5.24 -26.66
N THR A 460 6.61 -3.94 -26.42
CA THR A 460 5.59 -2.90 -26.65
C THR A 460 5.61 -2.34 -28.07
N THR A 461 6.78 -1.96 -28.61
CA THR A 461 6.91 -1.28 -29.92
C THR A 461 7.21 -2.20 -31.08
N LYS A 462 7.50 -3.49 -30.84
CA LYS A 462 7.87 -4.48 -31.86
C LYS A 462 9.03 -4.04 -32.77
N LYS A 463 9.99 -3.30 -32.21
CA LYS A 463 11.24 -2.86 -32.87
C LYS A 463 12.39 -3.79 -32.50
N ASN A 464 13.32 -3.98 -33.42
CA ASN A 464 14.60 -4.64 -33.13
C ASN A 464 15.37 -3.86 -32.05
N ARG A 465 16.04 -4.58 -31.15
CA ARG A 465 16.93 -3.97 -30.16
C ARG A 465 18.33 -3.80 -30.72
N ARG A 466 18.96 -2.69 -30.36
CA ARG A 466 20.41 -2.48 -30.47
C ARG A 466 21.07 -3.10 -29.24
N ILE A 467 22.30 -3.58 -29.36
CA ILE A 467 23.00 -4.30 -28.29
C ILE A 467 24.45 -3.82 -28.16
N ALA A 468 24.99 -3.88 -26.96
CA ALA A 468 26.35 -3.42 -26.67
C ALA A 468 27.07 -4.37 -25.71
N GLU A 469 28.39 -4.23 -25.63
CA GLU A 469 29.20 -4.86 -24.59
C GLU A 469 28.74 -4.43 -23.19
N PHE A 470 28.99 -5.25 -22.16
CA PHE A 470 28.69 -4.87 -20.78
C PHE A 470 29.45 -3.59 -20.39
N SER A 471 28.73 -2.59 -19.87
CA SER A 471 29.34 -1.34 -19.42
C SER A 471 29.57 -1.38 -17.90
N TRP A 472 30.82 -1.62 -17.50
CA TRP A 472 31.22 -1.58 -16.09
C TRP A 472 30.99 -0.22 -15.44
N SER A 473 31.23 0.87 -16.19
CA SER A 473 30.99 2.24 -15.70
C SER A 473 29.51 2.53 -15.48
N LEU A 474 28.63 2.13 -16.41
CA LEU A 474 27.18 2.26 -16.24
C LEU A 474 26.69 1.40 -15.07
N PHE A 475 27.15 0.15 -14.99
CA PHE A 475 26.77 -0.76 -13.90
C PHE A 475 27.20 -0.22 -12.54
N ARG A 476 28.44 0.27 -12.41
CA ARG A 476 28.94 0.89 -11.18
C ARG A 476 28.12 2.13 -10.82
N LYS A 477 27.80 2.98 -11.79
CA LYS A 477 26.97 4.16 -11.56
C LYS A 477 25.56 3.80 -11.07
N ALA A 478 24.98 2.74 -11.64
CA ALA A 478 23.69 2.23 -11.18
C ALA A 478 23.77 1.66 -9.76
N CYS A 479 24.88 1.01 -9.38
CA CYS A 479 25.12 0.58 -8.00
C CYS A 479 25.21 1.78 -7.04
N GLU A 480 25.89 2.87 -7.42
CA GLU A 480 25.98 4.07 -6.58
C GLU A 480 24.62 4.73 -6.34
N LEU A 481 23.77 4.77 -7.37
CA LEU A 481 22.44 5.39 -7.28
C LEU A 481 21.42 4.54 -6.52
N ASN A 482 21.50 3.21 -6.63
CA ASN A 482 20.50 2.31 -6.08
C ASN A 482 20.96 1.57 -4.82
N SER A 483 22.27 1.52 -4.54
CA SER A 483 22.86 0.77 -3.41
C SER A 483 22.25 -0.63 -3.24
N PRO A 484 22.35 -1.51 -4.26
CA PRO A 484 21.68 -2.81 -4.23
C PRO A 484 22.22 -3.69 -3.10
N THR A 485 21.35 -4.48 -2.49
CA THR A 485 21.74 -5.59 -1.59
C THR A 485 22.02 -6.87 -2.37
N ASP A 486 21.41 -6.99 -3.55
CA ASP A 486 21.37 -8.19 -4.37
C ASP A 486 21.42 -7.79 -5.85
N ILE A 487 22.21 -8.53 -6.65
CA ILE A 487 22.17 -8.44 -8.10
C ILE A 487 21.42 -9.66 -8.66
N ALA A 488 20.52 -9.40 -9.61
CA ALA A 488 19.96 -10.43 -10.47
C ALA A 488 20.60 -10.32 -11.86
N LEU A 489 21.46 -11.27 -12.23
CA LEU A 489 22.09 -11.33 -13.55
C LEU A 489 21.24 -12.18 -14.49
N THR A 490 20.84 -11.66 -15.64
CA THR A 490 20.01 -12.37 -16.62
C THR A 490 20.74 -12.53 -17.95
N PHE A 491 20.20 -13.42 -18.80
CA PHE A 491 20.73 -13.73 -20.14
C PHE A 491 22.15 -14.31 -20.10
N THR A 492 22.46 -15.20 -19.14
CA THR A 492 23.78 -15.84 -19.11
C THR A 492 23.97 -16.82 -20.27
N ASP A 493 22.90 -17.28 -20.91
CA ASP A 493 22.98 -18.02 -22.17
C ASP A 493 23.63 -17.22 -23.31
N TYR A 494 23.64 -15.88 -23.23
CA TYR A 494 24.32 -15.04 -24.22
C TYR A 494 25.83 -14.98 -23.98
N ILE A 495 26.31 -15.42 -22.81
CA ILE A 495 27.74 -15.65 -22.57
C ILE A 495 28.14 -17.00 -23.14
N SER A 496 27.34 -18.04 -22.89
CA SER A 496 27.50 -19.36 -23.50
C SER A 496 26.17 -20.11 -23.53
N LYS A 497 25.85 -20.71 -24.68
CA LYS A 497 24.65 -21.54 -24.90
C LYS A 497 24.54 -22.69 -23.89
N GLU A 498 25.65 -23.20 -23.38
CA GLU A 498 25.67 -24.30 -22.40
C GLU A 498 24.92 -23.93 -21.11
N ASN A 499 24.84 -22.63 -20.77
CA ASN A 499 24.13 -22.16 -19.59
C ASN A 499 22.61 -22.36 -19.67
N GLU A 500 22.00 -22.55 -20.86
CA GLU A 500 20.54 -22.72 -21.01
C GLU A 500 19.98 -23.85 -20.12
N ASN A 501 20.79 -24.89 -19.91
CA ASN A 501 20.43 -26.06 -19.12
C ASN A 501 20.92 -25.98 -17.66
N ALA A 502 21.69 -24.96 -17.31
CA ALA A 502 22.17 -24.79 -15.94
C ALA A 502 21.00 -24.48 -15.00
N ARG A 503 20.93 -25.26 -13.90
CA ARG A 503 19.95 -25.08 -12.81
C ARG A 503 20.60 -24.95 -11.43
N ARG A 504 21.94 -25.04 -11.39
CA ARG A 504 22.79 -24.83 -10.21
C ARG A 504 23.96 -23.94 -10.63
N TYR A 505 24.52 -23.19 -9.69
CA TYR A 505 25.62 -22.26 -9.97
C TYR A 505 26.86 -22.97 -10.51
N GLU A 506 27.16 -24.16 -9.98
CA GLU A 506 28.30 -24.99 -10.37
C GLU A 506 28.16 -25.54 -11.79
N SER A 507 26.95 -25.56 -12.33
CA SER A 507 26.66 -25.98 -13.71
C SER A 507 26.82 -24.86 -14.73
N LEU A 508 27.12 -23.62 -14.30
CA LEU A 508 27.43 -22.53 -15.20
C LEU A 508 28.85 -22.68 -15.75
N THR A 509 29.06 -22.23 -16.99
CA THR A 509 30.39 -22.24 -17.60
C THR A 509 31.39 -21.44 -16.76
N GLU A 510 32.67 -21.75 -16.90
CA GLU A 510 33.73 -21.07 -16.16
C GLU A 510 33.74 -19.56 -16.45
N ASP A 511 33.60 -19.15 -17.71
CA ASP A 511 33.52 -17.74 -18.10
C ASP A 511 32.33 -17.01 -17.45
N THR A 512 31.19 -17.69 -17.33
CA THR A 512 30.01 -17.12 -16.67
C THR A 512 30.24 -16.95 -15.18
N ARG A 513 30.88 -17.92 -14.53
CA ARG A 513 31.23 -17.82 -13.10
C ARG A 513 32.23 -16.69 -12.86
N ARG A 514 33.26 -16.55 -13.70
CA ARG A 514 34.20 -15.42 -13.67
C ARG A 514 33.49 -14.07 -13.87
N PHE A 515 32.56 -13.98 -14.81
CA PHE A 515 31.77 -12.77 -15.02
C PHE A 515 30.88 -12.42 -13.83
N VAL A 516 30.29 -13.42 -13.18
CA VAL A 516 29.56 -13.25 -11.91
C VAL A 516 30.50 -12.69 -10.83
N GLU A 517 31.68 -13.28 -10.66
CA GLU A 517 32.67 -12.80 -9.67
C GLU A 517 33.08 -11.34 -9.93
N GLU A 518 33.24 -10.93 -11.20
CA GLU A 518 33.55 -9.54 -11.53
C GLU A 518 32.41 -8.58 -11.20
N ILE A 519 31.15 -8.97 -11.44
CA ILE A 519 29.97 -8.22 -11.01
C ILE A 519 29.93 -8.08 -9.48
N GLU A 520 30.20 -9.18 -8.76
CA GLU A 520 30.24 -9.18 -7.29
C GLU A 520 31.38 -8.28 -6.77
N ARG A 521 32.58 -8.33 -7.37
CA ARG A 521 33.70 -7.43 -7.04
C ARG A 521 33.38 -5.97 -7.33
N CYS A 522 32.74 -5.67 -8.46
CA CYS A 522 32.43 -4.30 -8.87
C CYS A 522 31.32 -3.66 -8.03
N SER A 523 30.29 -4.43 -7.68
CA SER A 523 29.16 -3.96 -6.88
C SER A 523 29.41 -4.01 -5.38
N GLY A 524 30.26 -4.94 -4.92
CA GLY A 524 30.46 -5.24 -3.50
C GLY A 524 29.33 -6.08 -2.90
N VAL A 525 28.40 -6.61 -3.72
CA VAL A 525 27.27 -7.42 -3.28
C VAL A 525 27.11 -8.67 -4.14
N LYS A 526 26.36 -9.65 -3.63
CA LYS A 526 26.21 -10.96 -4.27
C LYS A 526 25.31 -10.90 -5.51
N VAL A 527 25.64 -11.69 -6.52
CA VAL A 527 24.70 -12.05 -7.60
C VAL A 527 23.83 -13.18 -7.09
N SER A 528 22.74 -12.83 -6.41
CA SER A 528 21.90 -13.80 -5.71
C SER A 528 20.87 -14.49 -6.61
N LEU A 529 20.58 -13.94 -7.79
CA LEU A 529 19.65 -14.51 -8.76
C LEU A 529 20.32 -14.56 -10.14
N ILE A 530 20.24 -15.69 -10.84
CA ILE A 530 20.85 -15.86 -12.16
C ILE A 530 19.83 -16.43 -13.15
N GLY A 531 19.40 -15.61 -14.11
CA GLY A 531 18.51 -16.00 -15.20
C GLY A 531 19.30 -16.61 -16.36
N THR A 532 19.11 -17.90 -16.59
CA THR A 532 19.93 -18.68 -17.53
C THR A 532 19.38 -18.77 -18.94
N THR A 533 18.06 -18.65 -19.11
CA THR A 533 17.39 -18.58 -20.42
C THR A 533 15.93 -18.16 -20.25
N PHE A 534 15.18 -18.13 -21.35
CA PHE A 534 13.76 -17.81 -21.39
C PHE A 534 12.87 -19.02 -21.05
N ASP A 535 12.88 -19.44 -19.78
CA ASP A 535 12.03 -20.54 -19.29
C ASP A 535 11.56 -20.28 -17.84
N TYR A 536 10.43 -20.87 -17.47
CA TYR A 536 9.82 -20.70 -16.15
C TYR A 536 10.69 -21.23 -14.99
N ARG A 537 11.62 -22.18 -15.26
CA ARG A 537 12.56 -22.75 -14.28
C ARG A 537 14.00 -22.27 -14.48
N ALA A 538 14.25 -21.31 -15.36
CA ALA A 538 15.60 -20.87 -15.71
C ALA A 538 16.14 -19.76 -14.78
N VAL A 539 15.75 -19.76 -13.50
CA VAL A 539 16.34 -18.86 -12.50
C VAL A 539 17.04 -19.71 -11.44
N ILE A 540 18.35 -19.55 -11.30
CA ILE A 540 19.15 -20.11 -10.21
C ILE A 540 19.04 -19.14 -9.03
N ASP A 541 18.49 -19.62 -7.92
CA ASP A 541 18.31 -18.84 -6.70
C ASP A 541 19.38 -19.15 -5.66
N ARG A 542 20.28 -18.18 -5.43
CA ARG A 542 21.40 -18.21 -4.48
C ARG A 542 21.13 -17.35 -3.24
N ARG A 543 19.91 -16.80 -3.05
CA ARG A 543 19.57 -15.86 -1.97
C ARG A 543 19.80 -16.46 -0.58
N ASN A 544 19.64 -17.78 -0.43
CA ASN A 544 19.78 -18.49 0.85
C ASN A 544 21.14 -19.21 1.03
N TRP A 545 22.07 -19.06 0.07
CA TRP A 545 23.36 -19.76 0.17
C TRP A 545 24.28 -18.97 1.11
N LYS A 546 24.82 -19.66 2.10
CA LYS A 546 25.69 -19.11 3.14
C LYS A 546 27.11 -18.90 2.63
#